data_AF-A0A2A5FS59-F1
#
_entry.id   AF-A0A2A5FS59-F1
#
_cell.length_a   1.000
_cell.length_b   1.000
_cell.length_c   1.000
_cell.angle_alpha   90.00
_cell.angle_beta   90.00
_cell.angle_gamma   90.00
#
_symmetry.space_group_name_H-M   'P 1'
#
loop_
_entity.id
_entity.type
_entity.pdbx_description
1 polymer ?
#
loop_
_entity_poly.entity_id
_entity_poly.type
_entity_poly.pdbx_seq_one_letter_code
_entity_poly.pdbx_strand_id
1 'polypeptide(L)'
;MIESIPKLADLKLLKEMSKVIIVPMLIAAVIIQSGLTLNIGFTIISVNADDSFTEQCINFFAIFIIKGSLTAMAAVIVHSLLLYVHIFLDNFVLHALSTFFLAFGFIGLLSGDEVLFINQLNKMWFYTSFVYGFYFIATMADAETNT
;
A
#
# COMPACT_ATOMS: atom_id res chain seq x y z
N MET A 1 33.81 16.06 -3.39
CA MET A 1 33.12 15.10 -4.29
C MET A 1 31.71 14.95 -3.77
N ILE A 2 30.80 15.74 -4.31
CA ILE A 2 29.39 15.78 -3.91
C ILE A 2 28.63 15.19 -5.10
N GLU A 3 28.44 13.87 -5.10
CA GLU A 3 27.37 13.25 -5.88
C GLU A 3 26.08 13.39 -5.05
N SER A 4 25.51 14.60 -5.00
CA SER A 4 24.23 14.87 -4.35
C SER A 4 23.13 15.15 -5.36
N ILE A 5 23.14 14.40 -6.46
CA ILE A 5 21.97 14.27 -7.32
C ILE A 5 21.52 12.82 -7.12
N PRO A 6 20.41 12.55 -6.38
CA PRO A 6 19.81 11.23 -6.41
C PRO A 6 19.58 10.92 -7.90
N LYS A 7 20.21 9.86 -8.41
CA LYS A 7 20.24 9.61 -9.85
C LYS A 7 18.79 9.59 -10.33
N LEU A 8 18.46 10.39 -11.34
CA LEU A 8 17.13 10.35 -12.00
C LEU A 8 16.69 8.92 -12.36
N ALA A 9 17.66 8.02 -12.58
CA ALA A 9 17.47 6.59 -12.74
C ALA A 9 16.77 5.91 -11.53
N ASP A 10 17.12 6.29 -10.31
CA ASP A 10 16.51 5.76 -9.08
C ASP A 10 15.05 6.18 -8.98
N LEU A 11 14.73 7.42 -9.37
CA LEU A 11 13.36 7.92 -9.31
C LEU A 11 12.46 7.29 -10.40
N LYS A 12 13.01 7.05 -11.60
CA LYS A 12 12.32 6.28 -12.64
C LYS A 12 12.13 4.82 -12.22
N LEU A 13 13.17 4.17 -11.69
CA LEU A 13 13.09 2.81 -11.19
C LEU A 13 12.04 2.69 -10.08
N LEU A 14 12.02 3.64 -9.14
CA LEU A 14 11.08 3.64 -8.02
C LEU A 14 9.63 3.80 -8.48
N LYS A 15 9.38 4.65 -9.49
CA LYS A 15 8.09 4.76 -10.17
C LYS A 15 7.66 3.44 -10.82
N GLU A 16 8.54 2.81 -11.59
CA GLU A 16 8.21 1.53 -12.25
C GLU A 16 7.99 0.40 -11.23
N MET A 17 8.85 0.30 -10.22
CA MET A 17 8.67 -0.66 -9.14
C MET A 17 7.34 -0.44 -8.40
N SER A 18 6.96 0.81 -8.16
CA SER A 18 5.70 1.13 -7.47
C SER A 18 4.47 0.58 -8.18
N LYS A 19 4.44 0.57 -9.53
CA LYS A 19 3.34 -0.02 -10.32
C LYS A 19 3.18 -1.52 -10.07
N VAL A 20 4.27 -2.22 -9.77
CA VAL A 20 4.26 -3.68 -9.55
C VAL A 20 3.98 -4.02 -8.07
N ILE A 21 4.58 -3.28 -7.14
CA ILE A 21 4.58 -3.64 -5.71
C ILE A 21 3.45 -3.01 -4.90
N ILE A 22 2.68 -2.07 -5.47
CA ILE A 22 1.61 -1.37 -4.74
C ILE A 22 0.57 -2.30 -4.12
N VAL A 23 0.05 -3.27 -4.89
CA VAL A 23 -0.95 -4.22 -4.39
C VAL A 23 -0.33 -5.20 -3.38
N PRO A 24 0.83 -5.84 -3.65
CA PRO A 24 1.51 -6.67 -2.65
C PRO A 24 1.79 -5.93 -1.33
N MET A 25 2.25 -4.67 -1.38
CA MET A 25 2.53 -3.85 -0.21
C MET A 25 1.26 -3.53 0.58
N LEU A 26 0.15 -3.23 -0.11
CA LEU A 26 -1.13 -3.01 0.54
C LEU A 26 -1.65 -4.28 1.24
N ILE A 27 -1.57 -5.44 0.57
CA ILE A 27 -1.96 -6.73 1.17
C ILE A 27 -1.14 -6.99 2.43
N ALA A 28 0.18 -6.81 2.36
CA ALA A 28 1.06 -6.99 3.51
C ALA A 28 0.71 -6.03 4.64
N ALA A 29 0.48 -4.75 4.37
CA ALA A 29 0.09 -3.77 5.39
C ALA A 29 -1.23 -4.16 6.09
N VAL A 30 -2.23 -4.60 5.33
CA VAL A 30 -3.52 -5.05 5.88
C VAL A 30 -3.34 -6.30 6.75
N ILE A 31 -2.62 -7.31 6.26
CA ILE A 31 -2.42 -8.57 7.01
C ILE A 31 -1.60 -8.32 8.28
N ILE A 32 -0.54 -7.52 8.21
CA ILE A 32 0.29 -7.23 9.38
C ILE A 32 -0.50 -6.42 10.43
N GLN A 33 -1.30 -5.44 10.01
CA GLN A 33 -2.10 -4.62 10.93
C GLN A 33 -3.21 -5.42 11.61
N SER A 34 -3.92 -6.25 10.84
CA SER A 34 -5.07 -7.02 11.33
C SER A 34 -4.69 -8.41 11.89
N GLY A 35 -3.42 -8.79 11.76
CA GLY A 35 -2.91 -10.11 12.12
C GLY A 35 -3.44 -11.24 11.23
N LEU A 36 -2.98 -12.46 11.53
CA LEU A 36 -3.45 -13.70 10.91
C LEU A 36 -4.73 -14.19 11.59
N THR A 37 -5.76 -13.36 11.54
CA THR A 37 -7.11 -13.65 12.07
C THR A 37 -8.16 -13.28 11.02
N LEU A 38 -9.18 -14.10 10.85
CA LEU A 38 -10.27 -13.86 9.92
C LEU A 38 -11.58 -14.09 10.66
N ASN A 39 -12.38 -13.03 10.77
CA ASN A 39 -13.69 -13.09 11.41
C ASN A 39 -14.78 -13.21 10.33
N ILE A 40 -15.46 -14.35 10.27
CA ILE A 40 -16.60 -14.61 9.39
C ILE A 40 -17.85 -14.74 10.24
N GLY A 41 -18.43 -13.60 10.61
CA GLY A 41 -19.66 -13.54 11.40
C GLY A 41 -19.49 -14.14 12.81
N PHE A 42 -19.79 -15.43 12.96
CA PHE A 42 -19.70 -16.15 14.23
C PHE A 42 -18.42 -16.99 14.37
N THR A 43 -17.65 -17.18 13.30
CA THR A 43 -16.44 -18.01 13.31
C THR A 43 -15.19 -17.15 13.18
N ILE A 44 -14.24 -17.35 14.09
CA ILE A 44 -12.90 -16.73 14.01
C ILE A 44 -11.92 -17.82 13.60
N ILE A 45 -11.30 -17.66 12.43
CA ILE A 45 -10.19 -18.47 11.97
C ILE A 45 -8.91 -17.72 12.33
N SER A 46 -8.07 -18.29 13.18
CA SER A 46 -6.77 -17.73 13.55
C SER A 46 -5.66 -18.76 13.38
N VAL A 47 -4.44 -18.28 13.19
CA VAL A 47 -3.26 -19.15 13.29
C VAL A 47 -2.84 -19.20 14.75
N ASN A 48 -3.08 -20.34 15.43
CA ASN A 48 -2.66 -20.53 16.82
C ASN A 48 -1.39 -21.40 16.89
N ALA A 49 -0.54 -21.11 17.87
CA ALA A 49 0.70 -21.86 18.06
C ALA A 49 0.46 -23.30 18.55
N ASP A 50 -0.70 -23.56 19.17
CA ASP A 50 -1.08 -24.85 19.74
C ASP A 50 -1.69 -25.81 18.69
N ASP A 51 -2.06 -25.29 17.51
CA ASP A 51 -2.63 -26.10 16.42
C ASP A 51 -1.55 -26.98 15.77
N SER A 52 -1.94 -28.06 15.09
CA SER A 52 -0.99 -28.86 14.33
C SER A 52 -0.35 -28.05 13.19
N PHE A 53 0.87 -28.38 12.78
CA PHE A 53 1.56 -27.67 11.68
C PHE A 53 0.71 -27.60 10.40
N THR A 54 0.00 -28.69 10.09
CA THR A 54 -0.91 -28.75 8.94
C THR A 54 -2.06 -27.75 9.06
N GLU A 55 -2.69 -27.65 10.23
CA GLU A 55 -3.77 -26.69 10.49
C GLU A 55 -3.25 -25.25 10.44
N GLN A 56 -2.07 -24.97 11.01
CA GLN A 56 -1.43 -23.66 10.91
C GLN A 56 -1.20 -23.24 9.46
N CYS A 57 -0.69 -24.15 8.62
CA CYS A 57 -0.50 -23.89 7.19
C CYS A 57 -1.84 -23.62 6.48
N ILE A 58 -2.86 -24.46 6.72
CA ILE A 58 -4.19 -24.30 6.10
C ILE A 58 -4.79 -22.94 6.50
N ASN A 59 -4.77 -22.61 7.79
CA ASN A 59 -5.31 -21.36 8.31
C ASN A 59 -4.55 -20.16 7.74
N PHE A 60 -3.21 -20.23 7.70
CA PHE A 60 -2.39 -19.18 7.10
C PHE A 60 -2.75 -18.93 5.63
N PHE A 61 -2.77 -19.98 4.80
CA PHE A 61 -3.08 -19.83 3.38
C PHE A 61 -4.52 -19.36 3.16
N ALA A 62 -5.49 -19.88 3.93
CA ALA A 62 -6.88 -19.43 3.87
C ALA A 62 -7.00 -17.93 4.18
N ILE A 63 -6.39 -17.47 5.28
CA ILE A 63 -6.39 -16.06 5.68
C ILE A 63 -5.71 -15.20 4.62
N PHE A 64 -4.53 -15.62 4.13
CA PHE A 64 -3.76 -14.89 3.13
C PHE A 64 -4.53 -14.75 1.82
N ILE A 65 -5.14 -15.83 1.33
CA ILE A 65 -5.93 -15.81 0.09
C ILE A 65 -7.17 -14.93 0.25
N ILE A 66 -7.93 -15.08 1.34
CA ILE A 66 -9.17 -14.31 1.52
C ILE A 66 -8.88 -12.82 1.75
N LYS A 67 -8.00 -12.47 2.70
CA LYS A 67 -7.66 -11.06 2.93
C LYS A 67 -6.94 -10.45 1.74
N GLY A 68 -6.03 -11.21 1.11
CA GLY A 68 -5.29 -10.77 -0.06
C GLY A 68 -6.20 -10.49 -1.24
N SER A 69 -7.13 -11.39 -1.55
CA SER A 69 -8.11 -11.20 -2.64
C SER A 69 -9.06 -10.04 -2.36
N LEU A 70 -9.60 -9.91 -1.15
CA LEU A 70 -10.45 -8.77 -0.78
C LEU A 70 -9.71 -7.44 -0.91
N THR A 71 -8.46 -7.39 -0.44
CA THR A 71 -7.62 -6.19 -0.53
C THR A 71 -7.28 -5.86 -1.98
N ALA A 72 -6.92 -6.87 -2.79
CA ALA A 72 -6.65 -6.68 -4.22
C ALA A 72 -7.89 -6.19 -4.97
N MET A 73 -9.07 -6.76 -4.70
CA MET A 73 -10.32 -6.34 -5.29
C MET A 73 -10.66 -4.89 -4.93
N ALA A 74 -10.50 -4.52 -3.65
CA ALA A 74 -10.67 -3.13 -3.21
C ALA A 74 -9.67 -2.18 -3.89
N ALA A 75 -8.40 -2.59 -4.03
CA ALA A 75 -7.38 -1.81 -4.71
C ALA A 75 -7.72 -1.56 -6.18
N VAL A 76 -8.21 -2.58 -6.90
CA VAL A 76 -8.66 -2.45 -8.28
C VAL A 76 -9.83 -1.48 -8.38
N ILE A 77 -10.83 -1.60 -7.50
CA ILE A 77 -12.00 -0.70 -7.49
C ILE A 77 -11.56 0.76 -7.28
N VAL A 78 -10.69 1.01 -6.28
CA VAL A 78 -10.17 2.35 -5.99
C VAL A 78 -9.34 2.88 -7.17
N HIS A 79 -8.51 2.03 -7.79
CA HIS A 79 -7.72 2.41 -8.95
C HIS A 79 -8.60 2.80 -10.14
N SER A 80 -9.62 1.99 -10.47
CA SER A 80 -10.57 2.30 -11.54
C SER A 80 -11.35 3.60 -11.26
N LEU A 81 -11.75 3.84 -10.00
CA LEU A 81 -12.38 5.09 -9.60
C LEU A 81 -11.44 6.29 -9.81
N LEU A 82 -10.17 6.15 -9.43
CA LEU A 82 -9.17 7.20 -9.59
C LEU A 82 -8.91 7.53 -11.06
N LEU A 83 -8.82 6.52 -11.93
CA LEU A 83 -8.71 6.74 -13.38
C LEU A 83 -9.94 7.45 -13.94
N TYR A 84 -11.14 7.08 -13.49
CA TYR A 84 -12.36 7.77 -13.91
C TYR A 84 -12.34 9.24 -13.48
N VAL A 85 -12.01 9.54 -12.23
CA VAL A 85 -11.92 10.92 -11.70
C VAL A 85 -10.84 11.73 -12.43
N HIS A 86 -9.72 11.10 -12.76
CA HIS A 86 -8.62 11.73 -13.50
C HIS A 86 -9.07 12.25 -14.87
N ILE A 87 -9.91 11.51 -15.60
CA ILE A 87 -10.47 11.95 -16.89
C ILE A 87 -11.24 13.28 -16.78
N PHE A 88 -11.82 13.61 -15.61
CA PHE A 88 -12.62 14.82 -15.42
C PHE A 88 -11.86 15.99 -14.78
N LEU A 89 -10.75 15.75 -14.08
CA LEU A 89 -10.07 16.73 -13.21
C LEU A 89 -8.60 17.03 -13.57
N ASP A 90 -8.17 16.63 -14.77
CA ASP A 90 -6.96 17.14 -15.44
C ASP A 90 -5.70 17.13 -14.53
N ASN A 91 -5.29 15.92 -14.13
CA ASN A 91 -4.08 15.59 -13.35
C ASN A 91 -3.99 16.12 -11.90
N PHE A 92 -4.72 17.18 -11.53
CA PHE A 92 -4.60 17.83 -10.21
C PHE A 92 -4.83 16.86 -9.04
N VAL A 93 -5.81 15.96 -9.17
CA VAL A 93 -6.19 15.01 -8.12
C VAL A 93 -5.07 14.03 -7.82
N LEU A 94 -4.44 13.45 -8.85
CA LEU A 94 -3.34 12.51 -8.65
C LEU A 94 -2.11 13.21 -8.06
N HIS A 95 -1.87 14.48 -8.39
CA HIS A 95 -0.76 15.24 -7.83
C HIS A 95 -0.98 15.52 -6.34
N ALA A 96 -2.19 15.96 -5.97
CA ALA A 96 -2.57 16.18 -4.58
C ALA A 96 -2.49 14.87 -3.76
N LEU A 97 -2.99 13.76 -4.31
CA LEU A 97 -2.89 12.45 -3.67
C LEU A 97 -1.44 12.01 -3.51
N SER A 98 -0.59 12.17 -4.52
CA SER A 98 0.83 11.81 -4.41
C SER A 98 1.52 12.58 -3.28
N THR A 99 1.27 13.88 -3.20
CA THR A 99 1.83 14.76 -2.17
C THR A 99 1.33 14.35 -0.78
N PHE A 100 0.03 14.08 -0.66
CA PHE A 100 -0.57 13.64 0.60
C PHE A 100 0.02 12.32 1.09
N PHE A 101 0.13 11.32 0.22
CA PHE A 101 0.65 10.00 0.57
C PHE A 101 2.14 10.01 0.91
N LEU A 102 2.95 10.80 0.20
CA LEU A 102 4.35 11.02 0.52
C LEU A 102 4.51 11.75 1.87
N ALA A 103 3.73 12.81 2.10
CA ALA A 103 3.73 13.54 3.36
C ALA A 103 3.34 12.62 4.54
N PHE A 104 2.31 11.79 4.37
CA PHE A 104 1.91 10.80 5.37
C PHE A 104 3.03 9.78 5.66
N GLY A 105 3.74 9.34 4.62
CA GLY A 105 4.90 8.46 4.76
C GLY A 105 6.03 9.11 5.56
N PHE A 106 6.37 10.36 5.24
CA PHE A 106 7.38 11.13 5.97
C PHE A 106 7.00 11.35 7.42
N ILE A 107 5.74 11.74 7.66
CA ILE A 107 5.20 11.89 9.01
C ILE A 107 5.39 10.57 9.77
N GLY A 108 4.95 9.43 9.25
CA GLY A 108 5.08 8.15 9.95
C GLY A 108 6.50 7.65 10.19
N LEU A 109 7.48 8.03 9.35
CA LEU A 109 8.89 7.66 9.56
C LEU A 109 9.66 8.64 10.45
N LEU A 110 9.30 9.92 10.45
CA LEU A 110 10.09 10.99 11.09
C LEU A 110 9.50 11.48 12.42
N SER A 111 8.21 11.29 12.66
CA SER A 111 7.54 11.81 13.87
C SER A 111 7.83 11.02 15.15
N GLY A 112 8.47 9.85 15.06
CA GLY A 112 8.74 9.00 16.22
C GLY A 112 7.46 8.62 16.96
N ASP A 113 7.50 8.64 18.30
CA ASP A 113 6.37 8.29 19.15
C ASP A 113 5.48 9.51 19.54
N GLU A 114 5.75 10.71 18.99
CA GLU A 114 5.13 11.96 19.46
C GLU A 114 3.65 12.10 19.06
N VAL A 115 3.19 11.35 18.04
CA VAL A 115 1.82 11.41 17.56
C VAL A 115 1.09 10.11 17.89
N LEU A 116 0.19 10.17 18.88
CA LEU A 116 -0.57 9.00 19.39
C LEU A 116 -1.24 8.15 18.31
N PHE A 117 -1.74 8.78 17.25
CA PHE A 117 -2.43 8.08 16.16
C PHE A 117 -1.48 7.28 15.26
N ILE A 118 -0.24 7.76 15.10
CA ILE A 118 0.79 7.13 14.28
C ILE A 118 1.27 5.83 14.95
N ASN A 119 1.36 5.83 16.28
CA ASN A 119 1.81 4.67 17.05
C ASN A 119 0.83 3.47 16.99
N GLN A 120 -0.42 3.70 16.57
CA GLN A 120 -1.42 2.63 16.40
C GLN A 120 -1.32 1.94 15.02
N LEU A 121 -0.67 2.57 14.05
CA LEU A 121 -0.46 1.99 12.73
C LEU A 121 0.87 1.27 12.67
N ASN A 122 0.86 0.08 12.10
CA ASN A 122 2.08 -0.63 11.78
C ASN A 122 2.90 0.18 10.76
N LYS A 123 4.23 0.20 10.94
CA LYS A 123 5.17 0.91 10.05
C LYS A 123 5.00 0.56 8.57
N MET A 124 4.49 -0.63 8.27
CA MET A 124 4.18 -1.07 6.91
C MET A 124 3.21 -0.11 6.19
N TRP A 125 2.28 0.54 6.89
CA TRP A 125 1.37 1.53 6.28
C TRP A 125 2.10 2.75 5.74
N PHE A 126 3.16 3.20 6.42
CA PHE A 126 3.96 4.34 5.97
C PHE A 126 4.83 3.98 4.77
N TYR A 127 5.40 2.77 4.74
CA TYR A 127 6.10 2.29 3.54
C TYR A 127 5.15 2.13 2.36
N THR A 128 3.97 1.55 2.58
CA THR A 128 2.92 1.45 1.56
C THR A 128 2.49 2.83 1.08
N SER A 129 2.44 3.84 1.94
CA SER A 129 2.06 5.19 1.52
C SER A 129 3.11 5.83 0.60
N PHE A 130 4.40 5.61 0.83
CA PHE A 130 5.43 6.02 -0.14
C PHE A 130 5.23 5.36 -1.50
N VAL A 131 4.97 4.05 -1.52
CA VAL A 131 4.71 3.30 -2.75
C VAL A 131 3.50 3.87 -3.50
N TYR A 132 2.41 4.17 -2.79
CA TYR A 132 1.24 4.85 -3.37
C TYR A 132 1.57 6.24 -3.91
N GLY A 133 2.39 7.02 -3.19
CA GLY A 133 2.88 8.32 -3.64
C GLY A 133 3.61 8.24 -4.97
N PHE A 134 4.60 7.35 -5.08
CA PHE A 134 5.34 7.14 -6.33
C PHE A 134 4.48 6.58 -7.45
N TYR A 135 3.53 5.71 -7.11
CA TYR A 135 2.58 5.15 -8.05
C TYR A 135 1.73 6.23 -8.71
N PHE A 136 1.15 7.14 -7.94
CA PHE A 136 0.37 8.25 -8.50
C PHE A 136 1.20 9.16 -9.40
N ILE A 137 2.47 9.43 -9.04
CA ILE A 137 3.38 10.20 -9.90
C ILE A 137 3.66 9.44 -11.20
N ALA A 138 3.80 8.12 -11.14
CA ALA A 138 4.01 7.30 -12.32
C ALA A 138 2.77 7.28 -13.23
N THR A 139 1.57 7.13 -12.66
CA THR A 139 0.31 7.13 -13.40
C THR A 139 0.03 8.48 -14.07
N MET A 140 0.33 9.60 -13.42
CA MET A 140 0.24 10.92 -14.05
C MET A 140 1.17 11.04 -15.27
N ALA A 141 2.43 10.63 -15.11
CA ALA A 141 3.40 10.70 -16.20
C ALA A 141 2.99 9.83 -17.40
N ASP A 142 2.40 8.65 -17.15
CA ASP A 142 1.88 7.79 -18.21
C ASP A 142 0.66 8.42 -18.91
N ALA A 143 -0.23 9.09 -18.17
CA ALA A 143 -1.40 9.76 -18.74
C ALA A 143 -1.01 10.92 -19.66
N GLU A 144 -0.03 11.75 -19.25
CA GLU A 144 0.48 12.87 -20.05
C GLU A 144 1.14 12.42 -21.37
N THR A 145 1.71 11.21 -21.42
CA THR A 145 2.31 10.67 -22.67
C THR A 145 1.30 10.12 -23.66
N ASN A 146 0.05 9.89 -23.26
CA ASN A 146 -1.00 9.27 -24.08
C ASN A 146 -2.07 10.27 -24.56
N THR A 147 -1.92 11.56 -24.22
CA THR A 147 -2.72 12.70 -24.71
C THR A 147 -1.90 13.55 -25.68
#